data_AF-A0A7C1FIX6-F1
#
_entry.id   AF-A0A7C1FIX6-F1
#
_cell.length_a   1.000
_cell.length_b   1.000
_cell.length_c   1.000
_cell.angle_alpha   90.00
_cell.angle_beta   90.00
_cell.angle_gamma   90.00
#
_symmetry.space_group_name_H-M   'P 1'
#
loop_
_entity.id
_entity.type
_entity.pdbx_description
1 polymer ?
#
loop_
_entity_poly.entity_id
_entity_poly.type
_entity_poly.pdbx_seq_one_letter_code
_entity_poly.pdbx_strand_id
1 'polypeptide(L)' 'MKTRYPHTYVLNVMSEDHPGIVAAVSQSVESLDGNIDACSQTVLRGYFTLIMIVSTPTP' A
#
# COMPACT_ATOMS: atom_id res chain seq x y z
N MET A 1 4.46 -14.34 -9.78
CA MET A 1 4.91 -13.03 -9.27
C MET A 1 5.81 -13.29 -8.08
N LYS A 2 7.04 -12.76 -8.03
CA LYS A 2 7.93 -12.89 -6.87
C LYS A 2 7.79 -11.62 -6.02
N THR A 3 7.48 -11.78 -4.74
CA THR A 3 7.54 -10.70 -3.74
C THR A 3 8.93 -10.65 -3.12
N ARG A 4 9.29 -9.51 -2.52
CA ARG A 4 10.58 -9.35 -1.83
C ARG A 4 10.68 -10.20 -0.57
N TYR A 5 9.61 -10.30 0.21
CA TYR A 5 9.57 -11.02 1.48
C TYR A 5 8.50 -12.14 1.51
N PRO A 6 8.61 -13.12 2.44
CA PRO A 6 7.75 -14.31 2.44
C PRO A 6 6.32 -14.05 2.93
N HIS A 7 6.09 -13.05 3.77
CA HIS A 7 4.76 -12.72 4.29
C HIS A 7 4.12 -11.69 3.39
N THR A 8 3.08 -12.09 2.65
CA THR A 8 2.44 -11.24 1.63
C THR A 8 1.02 -10.89 2.03
N TYR A 9 0.66 -9.62 1.86
CA TYR A 9 -0.63 -9.04 2.19
C TYR A 9 -1.19 -8.24 1.02
N VAL A 10 -2.51 -8.17 0.93
CA VAL A 10 -3.21 -7.23 0.05
C VAL A 10 -3.73 -6.09 0.91
N LEU A 11 -3.25 -4.89 0.67
CA LEU A 11 -3.74 -3.67 1.32
C LEU A 11 -4.64 -2.91 0.35
N ASN A 12 -5.83 -2.51 0.81
CA ASN A 12 -6.72 -1.62 0.08
C ASN A 12 -6.98 -0.38 0.94
N VAL A 13 -6.85 0.80 0.34
CA VAL A 13 -7.07 2.10 0.98
C VAL A 13 -8.13 2.84 0.16
N MET A 14 -9.11 3.42 0.86
CA MET A 14 -10.13 4.28 0.28
C MET A 14 -10.32 5.49 1.19
N SER A 15 -10.21 6.69 0.61
CA SER A 15 -10.34 7.95 1.33
C SER A 15 -10.89 9.03 0.40
N GLU A 16 -11.44 10.11 0.94
CA GLU A 16 -11.54 11.37 0.18
C GLU A 16 -10.14 11.77 -0.29
N ASP A 17 -10.03 12.25 -1.53
CA ASP A 17 -8.76 12.58 -2.16
C ASP A 17 -8.13 13.82 -1.53
N HIS A 18 -6.96 13.64 -0.91
CA HIS A 18 -6.17 14.71 -0.36
C HIS A 18 -4.66 14.37 -0.39
N PRO A 19 -3.78 15.39 -0.44
CA PRO A 19 -2.34 15.16 -0.32
C PRO A 19 -1.98 14.43 0.97
N GLY A 20 -0.99 13.54 0.90
CA GLY A 20 -0.43 12.83 2.05
C GLY A 20 -0.90 11.39 2.24
N ILE A 21 -1.95 10.93 1.52
CA ILE A 21 -2.43 9.53 1.63
C ILE A 21 -1.31 8.54 1.31
N VAL A 22 -0.64 8.72 0.17
CA VAL A 22 0.46 7.84 -0.26
C VAL A 22 1.60 7.86 0.76
N ALA A 23 1.97 9.04 1.26
CA ALA A 23 3.06 9.18 2.24
C ALA A 23 2.75 8.45 3.56
N ALA A 24 1.53 8.60 4.08
CA ALA A 24 1.11 7.94 5.31
C ALA A 24 1.06 6.41 5.15
N VAL A 25 0.55 5.92 4.03
CA VAL A 25 0.48 4.48 3.73
C VAL A 25 1.89 3.90 3.55
N SER A 26 2.75 4.56 2.78
CA SER A 26 4.13 4.08 2.56
C SER A 26 4.96 4.12 3.85
N GLN A 27 4.80 5.14 4.70
CA GLN A 27 5.45 5.18 6.02
C GLN A 27 4.97 4.06 6.92
N SER A 28 3.68 3.71 6.88
CA SER A 28 3.14 2.60 7.65
C SER A 28 3.77 1.27 7.21
N VAL A 29 3.92 1.06 5.90
CA VAL A 29 4.61 -0.14 5.37
C VAL A 29 6.10 -0.15 5.74
N GLU A 30 6.78 0.99 5.60
CA GLU A 30 8.20 1.13 5.98
C GLU A 30 8.40 0.83 7.47
N SER A 31 7.52 1.31 8.35
CA SER A 31 7.62 1.10 9.81
C SER A 31 7.55 -0.37 10.24
N LEU A 32 7.09 -1.24 9.34
CA LEU A 32 7.03 -2.70 9.51
C LEU A 32 8.14 -3.42 8.75
N ASP A 33 9.19 -2.69 8.32
CA ASP A 33 10.25 -3.16 7.44
C ASP A 33 9.72 -3.78 6.12
N GLY A 34 8.52 -3.36 5.72
CA GLY A 34 7.79 -3.90 4.58
C GLY A 34 8.23 -3.34 3.24
N ASN A 35 7.77 -3.99 2.18
CA ASN A 35 8.01 -3.64 0.80
C ASN A 35 6.70 -3.60 0.02
N ILE A 36 6.51 -2.57 -0.80
CA ILE A 36 5.39 -2.51 -1.75
C ILE A 36 5.85 -3.20 -3.04
N ASP A 37 5.35 -4.42 -3.30
CA ASP A 37 5.73 -5.21 -4.47
C ASP A 37 4.98 -4.81 -5.73
N ALA A 38 3.73 -4.36 -5.57
CA ALA A 38 2.90 -3.84 -6.65
C ALA A 38 1.86 -2.89 -6.08
N CYS A 39 1.47 -1.87 -6.85
CA CYS A 39 0.36 -1.01 -6.51
C CYS A 39 -0.44 -0.62 -7.76
N SER A 40 -1.73 -0.38 -7.56
CA SER A 40 -2.62 0.24 -8.53
C SER A 40 -3.46 1.27 -7.81
N GLN A 41 -3.55 2.47 -8.37
CA GLN A 41 -4.35 3.55 -7.83
C GLN A 41 -5.39 4.01 -8.84
N THR A 42 -6.51 4.51 -8.35
CA THR A 42 -7.47 5.26 -9.15
C THR A 42 -8.19 6.31 -8.31
N VAL A 43 -8.60 7.39 -8.96
CA VAL A 43 -9.44 8.42 -8.34
C VAL A 43 -10.85 8.29 -8.92
N LEU A 44 -11.83 8.05 -8.04
CA LEU A 44 -13.23 7.86 -8.42
C LEU A 44 -14.11 8.88 -7.72
N ARG A 45 -14.64 9.86 -8.47
CA ARG A 45 -15.54 10.91 -7.95
C ARG A 45 -15.03 11.59 -6.67
N GLY A 46 -13.74 11.95 -6.63
CA GLY A 46 -13.12 12.60 -5.48
C GLY A 46 -12.68 11.67 -4.36
N TYR A 47 -12.81 10.35 -4.55
CA TYR A 47 -12.20 9.36 -3.66
C TYR A 47 -10.89 8.86 -4.26
N PHE A 48 -9.85 8.87 -3.45
CA PHE A 48 -8.61 8.19 -3.74
C PHE A 48 -8.74 6.72 -3.32
N THR A 49 -8.42 5.81 -4.23
CA THR A 49 -8.37 4.37 -3.95
C THR A 49 -7.03 3.79 -4.37
N LEU A 50 -6.45 2.97 -3.51
CA LEU A 50 -5.14 2.36 -3.71
C LEU A 50 -5.20 0.91 -3.26
N ILE A 51 -4.93 0.00 -4.19
CA ILE A 51 -4.73 -1.42 -3.90
C ILE A 51 -3.26 -1.77 -4.09
N MET A 52 -2.69 -2.51 -3.15
CA MET A 52 -1.26 -2.83 -3.16
C MET A 52 -1.00 -4.24 -2.63
N ILE A 53 0.03 -4.86 -3.21
CA ILE A 53 0.67 -6.06 -2.68
C ILE A 53 1.83 -5.58 -1.82
N VAL A 54 1.79 -5.93 -0.54
CA VAL A 54 2.84 -5.63 0.43
C VAL A 54 3.44 -6.93 0.89
N SER A 55 4.76 -6.99 1.03
CA SER A 55 5.43 -8.08 1.74
C SER A 55 6.26 -7.57 2.90
N THR A 56 6.36 -8.35 3.98
CA THR A 56 7.13 -8.02 5.19
C THR A 56 8.06 -9.17 5.57
N PRO A 57 9.22 -8.89 6.20
CA PRO A 57 10.15 -9.93 6.64
C PRO A 57 9.59 -10.75 7.82
N THR A 58 8.70 -10.16 8.62
CA THR A 58 7.98 -10.80 9.73
C THR A 58 6.46 -10.64 9.57
N PRO A 59 5.64 -11.55 10.11
CA PRO A 59 4.18 -11.46 10.03
C PRO A 59 3.62 -10.18 10.63
#